data_AF-A0A7W1AIV2-F1
#
_entry.id   AF-A0A7W1AIV2-F1
#
_cell.length_a   1.000
_cell.length_b   1.000
_cell.length_c   1.000
_cell.angle_alpha   90.00
_cell.angle_beta   90.00
_cell.angle_gamma   90.00
#
_symmetry.space_group_name_H-M   'P 1'
#
loop_
_entity.id
_entity.type
_entity.pdbx_description
1 polymer ?
#
loop_
_entity_poly.entity_id
_entity_poly.type
_entity_poly.pdbx_seq_one_letter_code
_entity_poly.pdbx_strand_id
1 'polypeptide(L)'
;MAEKKTPVEQTSGTSDLDAVGWIAHAIPAALGVAALIAAFFSQKAGIQTTLMISLLVAGGLLIALSYLSLTRSRAAWSFVISLSIVLAIMTLFGAPKIRTLVGMHMALALVIPALFLAAAVMLSTLGPRYNKS
;
A
#
# COMPACT_ATOMS: atom_id res chain seq x y z
N MET A 1 20.81 -44.19 -31.27
CA MET A 1 19.52 -44.12 -30.54
C MET A 1 19.46 -42.73 -29.93
N ALA A 2 18.66 -41.82 -30.49
CA ALA A 2 18.60 -40.43 -30.06
C ALA A 2 17.49 -40.26 -29.00
N GLU A 3 17.87 -39.77 -27.82
CA GLU A 3 16.98 -39.54 -26.70
C GLU A 3 16.12 -38.29 -26.96
N LYS A 4 14.83 -38.50 -27.19
CA LYS A 4 13.85 -37.44 -27.45
C LYS A 4 13.50 -36.77 -26.12
N LYS A 5 14.17 -35.66 -25.78
CA LYS A 5 13.79 -34.81 -24.64
C LYS A 5 12.39 -34.26 -24.86
N THR A 6 11.45 -34.67 -24.02
CA THR A 6 10.11 -34.09 -23.98
C THR A 6 10.20 -32.63 -23.49
N PRO A 7 9.49 -31.69 -24.12
CA PRO A 7 9.50 -30.30 -23.71
C PRO A 7 8.94 -30.18 -22.30
N VAL A 8 9.74 -29.61 -21.40
CA VAL A 8 9.32 -29.32 -20.02
C VAL A 8 8.25 -28.24 -20.11
N GLU A 9 7.05 -28.57 -19.63
CA GLU A 9 5.88 -27.70 -19.55
C GLU A 9 6.15 -26.57 -18.55
N GLN A 10 6.72 -25.48 -19.05
CA GLN A 10 7.27 -24.37 -18.26
C GLN A 10 6.31 -23.17 -18.16
N THR A 11 4.99 -23.40 -18.28
CA THR A 11 3.99 -22.34 -18.52
C THR A 11 3.06 -22.01 -17.35
N SER A 12 3.01 -22.81 -16.28
CA SER A 12 2.06 -22.54 -15.17
C SER A 12 2.63 -21.70 -14.02
N GLY A 13 3.95 -21.52 -13.95
CA GLY A 13 4.60 -20.86 -12.81
C GLY A 13 4.63 -19.33 -12.85
N THR A 14 4.40 -18.70 -14.00
CA THR A 14 4.55 -17.24 -14.16
C THR A 14 3.28 -16.46 -13.84
N SER A 15 2.10 -17.02 -14.12
CA SER A 15 0.80 -16.33 -13.94
C SER A 15 0.48 -16.01 -12.48
N ASP A 16 0.77 -16.92 -11.56
CA ASP A 16 0.51 -16.71 -10.13
C ASP A 16 1.45 -15.67 -9.51
N LEU A 17 2.65 -15.54 -10.06
CA LEU A 17 3.65 -14.60 -9.57
C LEU A 17 3.33 -13.16 -10.01
N ASP A 18 2.73 -12.99 -11.17
CA ASP A 18 2.28 -11.70 -11.67
C ASP A 18 1.10 -11.17 -10.85
N ALA A 19 0.15 -12.05 -10.48
CA ALA A 19 -1.03 -11.69 -9.69
C ALA A 19 -0.65 -11.07 -8.33
N VAL A 20 0.31 -11.65 -7.61
CA VAL A 20 0.76 -11.14 -6.30
C VAL A 20 1.40 -9.75 -6.43
N GLY A 21 2.18 -9.53 -7.50
CA GLY A 21 2.79 -8.22 -7.78
C GLY A 21 1.73 -7.15 -8.00
N TRP A 22 0.74 -7.42 -8.84
CA TRP A 22 -0.37 -6.49 -9.09
C TRP A 22 -1.15 -6.15 -7.81
N ILE A 23 -1.46 -7.15 -6.96
CA ILE A 23 -2.18 -6.91 -5.70
C ILE A 23 -1.34 -6.04 -4.75
N ALA A 24 -0.03 -6.28 -4.66
CA ALA A 24 0.86 -5.52 -3.77
C ALA A 24 0.94 -4.02 -4.14
N HIS A 25 0.77 -3.66 -5.41
CA HIS A 25 0.71 -2.26 -5.86
C HIS A 25 -0.71 -1.67 -5.79
N ALA A 26 -1.73 -2.49 -6.02
CA ALA A 26 -3.12 -2.04 -6.02
C ALA A 26 -3.58 -1.55 -4.64
N ILE A 27 -3.14 -2.20 -3.55
CA ILE A 27 -3.54 -1.83 -2.18
C ILE A 27 -3.08 -0.41 -1.81
N PRO A 28 -1.77 -0.05 -1.87
CA PRO A 28 -1.33 1.31 -1.56
C PRO A 28 -1.90 2.35 -2.53
N ALA A 29 -2.10 2.01 -3.81
CA ALA A 29 -2.78 2.91 -4.75
C ALA A 29 -4.23 3.19 -4.34
N ALA A 30 -4.99 2.15 -3.98
CA ALA A 30 -6.36 2.28 -3.51
C ALA A 30 -6.46 3.08 -2.20
N LEU A 31 -5.53 2.85 -1.26
CA LEU A 31 -5.42 3.65 -0.04
C LEU A 31 -5.11 5.12 -0.35
N GLY A 32 -4.23 5.38 -1.33
CA GLY A 32 -3.92 6.72 -1.79
C GLY A 32 -5.15 7.44 -2.35
N VAL A 33 -5.93 6.76 -3.19
CA VAL A 33 -7.20 7.29 -3.73
C VAL A 33 -8.21 7.55 -2.61
N ALA A 34 -8.38 6.61 -1.69
CA ALA A 34 -9.27 6.79 -0.54
C ALA A 34 -8.87 8.00 0.32
N ALA A 35 -7.57 8.22 0.52
CA ALA A 35 -7.05 9.39 1.23
C ALA A 35 -7.36 10.71 0.49
N LEU A 36 -7.24 10.75 -0.84
CA LEU A 36 -7.61 11.93 -1.63
C LEU A 36 -9.11 12.23 -1.57
N ILE A 37 -9.94 11.20 -1.64
CA ILE A 37 -11.40 11.32 -1.49
C ILE A 37 -11.71 11.87 -0.09
N ALA A 38 -11.11 11.30 0.95
CA ALA A 38 -11.28 11.77 2.33
C ALA A 38 -10.83 13.22 2.51
N ALA A 39 -9.71 13.62 1.90
CA ALA A 39 -9.25 15.01 1.90
C ALA A 39 -10.30 15.95 1.27
N PHE A 40 -10.87 15.58 0.12
CA PHE A 40 -11.89 16.37 -0.56
C PHE A 40 -13.17 16.55 0.28
N PHE A 41 -13.66 15.48 0.90
CA PHE A 41 -14.85 15.54 1.75
C PHE A 41 -14.61 16.21 3.11
N SER A 42 -13.36 16.24 3.60
CA SER A 42 -13.01 16.85 4.88
C SER A 42 -13.31 18.36 4.93
N GLN A 43 -13.20 19.06 3.78
CA GLN A 43 -13.54 20.48 3.69
C GLN A 43 -15.01 20.74 3.98
N LYS A 44 -15.90 19.87 3.49
CA LYS A 44 -17.35 20.01 3.66
C LYS A 44 -17.80 19.71 5.09
N ALA A 45 -17.03 18.88 5.80
CA ALA A 45 -17.33 18.48 7.18
C ALA A 45 -16.77 19.45 8.24
N GLY A 46 -16.17 20.57 7.84
CA GLY A 46 -15.59 21.56 8.76
C GLY A 46 -14.39 21.01 9.55
N ILE A 47 -13.72 19.98 9.04
CA ILE A 47 -12.59 19.34 9.71
C ILE A 47 -11.35 20.24 9.59
N GLN A 48 -10.46 20.14 10.59
CA GLN A 48 -9.22 20.91 10.67
C GLN A 48 -8.38 20.83 9.37
N THR A 49 -8.04 21.99 8.80
CA THR A 49 -7.27 22.12 7.54
C THR A 49 -5.98 21.28 7.53
N THR A 50 -5.36 21.11 8.69
CA THR A 50 -4.16 20.26 8.85
C THR A 50 -4.42 18.82 8.41
N LEU A 51 -5.55 18.23 8.80
CA LEU A 51 -5.90 16.86 8.42
C LEU A 51 -6.08 16.73 6.91
N MET A 52 -6.78 17.70 6.30
CA MET A 52 -6.97 17.75 4.84
C MET A 52 -5.62 17.74 4.12
N ILE A 53 -4.70 18.64 4.50
CA ILE A 53 -3.38 18.74 3.88
C ILE A 53 -2.60 17.43 4.07
N SER A 54 -2.63 16.85 5.27
CA SER A 54 -1.96 15.58 5.55
C SER A 54 -2.50 14.44 4.68
N LEU A 55 -3.82 14.33 4.50
CA LEU A 55 -4.45 13.32 3.65
C LEU A 55 -4.12 13.53 2.17
N LEU A 56 -4.05 14.78 1.72
CA LEU A 56 -3.73 15.14 0.35
C LEU A 56 -2.28 14.79 0.01
N VAL A 57 -1.35 15.14 0.90
CA VAL A 57 0.07 14.80 0.77
C VAL A 57 0.26 13.29 0.84
N ALA A 58 -0.32 12.61 1.83
CA ALA A 58 -0.19 11.16 1.98
C ALA A 58 -0.80 10.40 0.78
N GLY A 59 -1.98 10.80 0.33
CA GLY A 59 -2.66 10.20 -0.83
C GLY A 59 -1.87 10.39 -2.11
N GLY A 60 -1.38 11.61 -2.36
CA GLY A 60 -0.53 11.91 -3.50
C GLY A 60 0.78 11.12 -3.48
N LEU A 61 1.44 11.03 -2.31
CA LEU A 61 2.66 10.25 -2.15
C LEU A 61 2.42 8.76 -2.43
N LEU A 62 1.35 8.17 -1.88
CA LEU A 62 1.04 6.75 -2.06
C LEU A 62 0.78 6.40 -3.53
N ILE A 63 0.08 7.25 -4.27
CA ILE A 63 -0.17 7.05 -5.70
C ILE A 63 1.13 7.22 -6.50
N ALA A 64 1.87 8.32 -6.27
CA ALA A 64 3.12 8.59 -6.98
C ALA A 64 4.15 7.47 -6.74
N LEU A 65 4.26 7.00 -5.49
CA LEU A 65 5.16 5.92 -5.15
C LEU A 65 4.69 4.56 -5.65
N SER A 66 3.38 4.29 -5.70
CA SER A 66 2.86 3.06 -6.35
C SER A 66 3.20 3.05 -7.83
N TYR A 67 3.10 4.21 -8.50
CA TYR A 67 3.52 4.35 -9.89
C TYR A 67 5.03 4.18 -10.09
N LEU A 68 5.86 4.81 -9.25
CA LEU A 68 7.32 4.64 -9.25
C LEU A 68 7.76 3.21 -8.86
N SER A 69 6.94 2.53 -8.08
CA SER A 69 7.16 1.13 -7.71
C SER A 69 7.04 0.20 -8.92
N LEU A 70 6.18 0.53 -9.88
CA LEU A 70 6.04 -0.17 -11.16
C LEU A 70 7.26 0.03 -12.08
N THR A 71 7.97 1.16 -11.97
CA THR A 71 9.18 1.43 -12.77
C THR A 71 10.46 0.78 -12.20
N ARG A 72 10.33 -0.20 -11.30
CA ARG A 72 11.41 -1.04 -10.74
C ARG A 72 12.49 -0.33 -9.92
N SER A 73 12.25 0.89 -9.44
CA SER A 73 13.24 1.57 -8.58
C SER A 73 13.23 1.00 -7.15
N ARG A 74 14.33 0.34 -6.75
CA ARG A 74 14.51 -0.20 -5.39
C ARG A 74 14.38 0.84 -4.28
N ALA A 75 14.77 2.08 -4.57
CA ALA A 75 14.64 3.18 -3.61
C ALA A 75 13.16 3.56 -3.37
N ALA A 76 12.33 3.49 -4.40
CA ALA A 76 10.89 3.73 -4.25
C ALA A 76 10.23 2.66 -3.38
N TRP A 77 10.71 1.42 -3.45
CA TRP A 77 10.21 0.30 -2.65
C TRP A 77 10.43 0.46 -1.15
N SER A 78 11.67 0.71 -0.73
CA SER A 78 11.97 0.94 0.68
C SER A 78 11.26 2.18 1.22
N PHE A 79 11.08 3.20 0.36
CA PHE A 79 10.37 4.41 0.74
C PHE A 79 8.85 4.17 0.93
N VAL A 80 8.19 3.39 0.06
CA VAL A 80 6.78 3.00 0.25
C VAL A 80 6.59 2.21 1.53
N ILE A 81 7.47 1.25 1.81
CA ILE A 81 7.40 0.42 3.02
C ILE A 81 7.57 1.31 4.26
N SER A 82 8.59 2.15 4.27
CA SER A 82 8.86 3.07 5.38
C SER A 82 7.69 4.03 5.59
N LEU A 83 7.17 4.64 4.53
CA LEU A 83 6.02 5.54 4.60
C LEU A 83 4.77 4.83 5.13
N SER A 84 4.49 3.62 4.65
CA SER A 84 3.33 2.82 5.08
C SER A 84 3.42 2.47 6.57
N ILE A 85 4.61 2.10 7.06
CA ILE A 85 4.85 1.82 8.49
C ILE A 85 4.66 3.09 9.32
N VAL A 86 5.23 4.22 8.90
CA VAL A 86 5.08 5.50 9.61
C VAL A 86 3.61 5.92 9.66
N LEU A 87 2.89 5.81 8.55
CA LEU A 87 1.46 6.09 8.50
C LEU A 87 0.68 5.14 9.40
N ALA A 88 0.98 3.84 9.40
CA ALA A 88 0.33 2.88 10.30
C ALA A 88 0.53 3.27 11.77
N ILE A 89 1.76 3.61 12.17
CA ILE A 89 2.10 4.03 13.53
C ILE A 89 1.37 5.33 13.89
N MET A 90 1.45 6.35 13.02
CA MET A 90 0.77 7.63 13.23
C MET A 90 -0.74 7.46 13.37
N THR A 91 -1.34 6.59 12.54
CA THR A 91 -2.78 6.30 12.60
C THR A 91 -3.13 5.57 13.89
N LEU A 92 -2.31 4.59 14.29
CA LEU A 92 -2.51 3.82 15.51
C LEU A 92 -2.45 4.69 16.78
N PHE A 93 -1.49 5.61 16.86
CA PHE A 93 -1.36 6.53 17.99
C PHE A 93 -2.30 7.74 17.91
N GLY A 94 -2.77 8.11 16.73
CA GLY A 94 -3.79 9.15 16.54
C GLY A 94 -5.21 8.66 16.83
N ALA A 95 -5.49 7.37 16.65
CA ALA A 95 -6.79 6.75 16.82
C ALA A 95 -7.49 7.01 18.18
N PRO A 96 -6.81 6.98 19.34
CA PRO A 96 -7.46 7.22 20.64
C PRO A 96 -8.08 8.61 20.75
N LYS A 97 -7.41 9.64 20.21
CA LYS A 97 -7.92 11.03 20.21
C LYS A 97 -9.09 11.22 19.25
N ILE A 98 -9.09 10.53 18.12
CA ILE A 98 -10.17 10.61 17.13
C ILE A 98 -11.39 9.82 17.61
N ARG A 99 -11.17 8.69 18.30
CA ARG A 99 -12.23 7.85 18.86
C ARG A 99 -13.13 8.61 19.83
N THR A 100 -12.55 9.37 20.75
CA THR A 100 -13.32 10.18 21.72
C THR A 100 -14.15 11.26 21.04
N LEU A 101 -13.74 11.73 19.86
CA LEU A 101 -14.46 12.76 19.11
C LEU A 101 -15.56 12.20 18.21
N VAL A 102 -15.39 10.99 17.67
CA VAL A 102 -16.30 10.46 16.63
C VAL A 102 -17.20 9.33 17.14
N GLY A 103 -17.06 8.89 18.41
CA GLY A 103 -17.87 7.80 18.98
C GLY A 103 -17.71 6.46 18.24
N MET A 104 -16.70 6.34 17.39
CA MET A 104 -16.50 5.19 16.52
C MET A 104 -16.01 3.96 17.29
N HIS A 105 -16.44 2.80 16.82
CA HIS A 105 -16.03 1.51 17.36
C HIS A 105 -14.51 1.30 17.15
N MET A 106 -13.80 0.91 18.20
CA MET A 106 -12.33 0.83 18.21
C MET A 106 -11.79 -0.13 17.13
N ALA A 107 -12.59 -1.13 16.75
CA ALA A 107 -12.26 -2.06 15.68
C ALA A 107 -12.05 -1.37 14.33
N LEU A 108 -12.85 -0.36 13.97
CA LEU A 108 -12.71 0.34 12.69
C LEU A 108 -11.43 1.17 12.62
N ALA A 109 -11.02 1.77 13.74
CA ALA A 109 -9.80 2.57 13.80
C ALA A 109 -8.54 1.71 13.59
N LEU A 110 -8.61 0.41 13.87
CA LEU A 110 -7.53 -0.55 13.65
C LEU A 110 -7.47 -1.08 12.20
N VAL A 111 -8.55 -0.96 11.43
CA VAL A 111 -8.57 -1.45 10.03
C VAL A 111 -7.56 -0.71 9.17
N ILE A 112 -7.48 0.61 9.31
CA ILE A 112 -6.58 1.46 8.51
C ILE A 112 -5.09 1.10 8.75
N PRO A 113 -4.57 1.08 9.99
CA PRO A 113 -3.19 0.69 10.23
C PRO A 113 -2.93 -0.78 9.87
N ALA A 114 -3.90 -1.69 10.03
CA ALA A 114 -3.76 -3.07 9.59
C ALA A 114 -3.60 -3.18 8.06
N LEU A 115 -4.34 -2.38 7.29
CA LEU A 115 -4.21 -2.32 5.83
C LEU A 115 -2.83 -1.81 5.39
N PHE A 116 -2.30 -0.77 6.05
CA PHE A 116 -0.95 -0.29 5.79
C PHE A 116 0.12 -1.33 6.11
N LEU A 117 -0.04 -2.06 7.21
CA LEU A 117 0.88 -3.12 7.60
C LEU A 117 0.83 -4.28 6.59
N ALA A 118 -0.36 -4.68 6.17
CA ALA A 118 -0.56 -5.70 5.14
C ALA A 118 0.10 -5.30 3.82
N ALA A 119 -0.07 -4.04 3.39
CA ALA A 119 0.61 -3.51 2.20
C ALA A 119 2.14 -3.58 2.34
N ALA A 120 2.69 -3.18 3.50
CA ALA A 120 4.12 -3.22 3.76
C ALA A 120 4.69 -4.66 3.76
N VAL A 121 3.98 -5.61 4.37
CA VAL A 121 4.36 -7.03 4.37
C VAL A 121 4.27 -7.62 2.97
N MET A 122 3.20 -7.34 2.24
CA MET A 122 3.02 -7.86 0.89
C MET A 122 4.11 -7.34 -0.05
N LEU A 123 4.43 -6.04 0.06
CA LEU A 123 5.54 -5.44 -0.69
C LEU A 123 6.90 -6.03 -0.28
N SER A 124 7.17 -6.28 1.01
CA SER A 124 8.47 -6.85 1.42
C SER A 124 8.73 -8.25 0.83
N THR A 125 7.68 -9.06 0.61
CA THR A 125 7.82 -10.39 0.01
C THR A 125 8.29 -10.39 -1.45
N LEU A 126 8.11 -9.28 -2.16
CA LEU A 126 8.52 -9.12 -3.55
C LEU A 126 9.97 -8.62 -3.70
N GLY A 127 10.59 -8.12 -2.63
CA GLY A 127 11.97 -7.60 -2.63
C GLY A 127 13.02 -8.58 -3.17
N PRO A 128 13.03 -9.87 -2.77
CA PRO A 128 13.97 -10.86 -3.29
C PRO A 128 13.85 -11.13 -4.80
N ARG A 129 12.69 -10.86 -5.40
CA ARG A 129 12.41 -11.13 -6.83
C ARG A 129 13.04 -10.08 -7.74
N TYR A 130 13.11 -8.83 -7.29
CA TYR A 130 13.81 -7.74 -7.97
C TYR A 130 15.34 -7.81 -7.86
N ASN A 131 15.90 -8.85 -7.23
CA ASN A 131 17.36 -9.08 -7.17
C ASN A 131 17.88 -10.04 -8.23
N LYS A 132 17.01 -10.54 -9.11
CA LYS A 132 17.37 -11.49 -10.16
C LYS A 132 17.23 -10.96 -11.59
N SER A 133 16.81 -9.70 -11.78
CA SER A 133 16.80 -9.01 -13.09
C SER A 133 17.85 -7.92 -13.13
#